data_AF-A0A0D0RWW3-F1
#
_entry.id   AF-A0A0D0RWW3-F1
#
_cell.length_a   1.000
_cell.length_b   1.000
_cell.length_c   1.000
_cell.angle_alpha   90.00
_cell.angle_beta   90.00
_cell.angle_gamma   90.00
#
_symmetry.space_group_name_H-M   'P 1'
#
loop_
_entity.id
_entity.type
_entity.pdbx_description
1 polymer ?
#
loop_
_entity_poly.entity_id
_entity_poly.type
_entity_poly.pdbx_seq_one_letter_code
_entity_poly.pdbx_strand_id
1 'polypeptide(L)'
;MPQRQVLAGGAIAVRFGARRLYMTGLLVFTLASLLCSVAGEFVRAFGRRWLIGGALMLYVTGFGLLLMGGTTPDYALIVVPMPLIGLAAGLITPAATVALMNAVPPEQAGIATGILNTAR
;
A
#
# COMPACT_ATOMS: atom_id res chain seq x y z
N MET A 1 -7.35 -23.95 37.15
CA MET A 1 -6.92 -22.52 37.25
C MET A 1 -5.99 -22.15 36.09
N PRO A 2 -6.48 -21.73 34.90
CA PRO A 2 -5.62 -21.47 33.72
C PRO A 2 -5.53 -19.99 33.27
N GLN A 3 -6.08 -19.02 34.00
CA GLN A 3 -6.21 -17.63 33.52
C GLN A 3 -4.95 -16.75 33.63
N ARG A 4 -3.87 -17.19 34.30
CA ARG A 4 -2.67 -16.36 34.51
C ARG A 4 -1.65 -16.38 33.36
N GLN A 5 -1.70 -17.37 32.46
CA GLN A 5 -0.71 -17.49 31.37
C GLN A 5 -0.98 -16.56 30.18
N VAL A 6 -2.25 -16.20 29.92
CA VAL A 6 -2.62 -15.31 28.81
C VAL A 6 -2.13 -13.86 29.04
N LEU A 7 -2.08 -13.42 30.30
CA LEU A 7 -1.65 -12.07 30.66
C LEU A 7 -0.12 -11.89 30.59
N ALA A 8 0.66 -12.95 30.80
CA ALA A 8 2.12 -12.90 30.74
C ALA A 8 2.64 -12.84 29.28
N GLY A 9 2.01 -13.56 28.36
CA GLY A 9 2.36 -13.49 26.93
C GLY A 9 2.13 -12.11 26.30
N GLY A 10 1.03 -11.45 26.69
CA GLY A 10 0.73 -10.08 26.25
C GLY A 10 1.71 -9.02 26.76
N ALA A 11 2.17 -9.14 28.00
CA ALA A 11 3.10 -8.16 28.59
C ALA A 11 4.51 -8.20 27.97
N ILE A 12 4.97 -9.38 27.52
CA ILE A 12 6.28 -9.53 26.86
C ILE A 12 6.20 -9.05 25.39
N ALA A 13 5.07 -9.31 24.71
CA ALA A 13 4.80 -8.77 23.38
C ALA A 13 4.71 -7.22 23.37
N VAL A 14 4.12 -6.64 24.42
CA VAL A 14 4.01 -5.18 24.56
C VAL A 14 5.36 -4.53 24.93
N ARG A 15 6.19 -5.18 25.77
CA ARG A 15 7.48 -4.61 26.24
C ARG A 15 8.65 -4.76 25.26
N PHE A 16 8.71 -5.84 24.48
CA PHE A 16 9.71 -5.99 23.39
C PHE A 16 9.24 -5.38 22.06
N GLY A 17 7.93 -5.25 21.86
CA GLY A 17 7.32 -5.00 20.56
C GLY A 17 6.95 -3.55 20.28
N ALA A 18 6.43 -2.76 21.23
CA ALA A 18 5.81 -1.49 20.87
C ALA A 18 6.77 -0.46 20.24
N ARG A 19 7.96 -0.26 20.83
CA ARG A 19 8.94 0.71 20.30
C ARG A 19 9.58 0.25 19.00
N ARG A 20 9.90 -1.04 18.86
CA ARG A 20 10.48 -1.59 17.63
C ARG A 20 9.45 -1.63 16.52
N LEU A 21 8.22 -2.06 16.80
CA LEU A 21 7.11 -2.07 15.87
C LEU A 21 6.74 -0.66 15.42
N TYR A 22 6.73 0.30 16.36
CA TYR A 22 6.55 1.71 16.05
C TYR A 22 7.67 2.26 15.17
N MET A 23 8.93 1.98 15.49
CA MET A 23 10.08 2.40 14.67
C MET A 23 10.06 1.75 13.29
N THR A 24 9.77 0.45 13.18
CA THR A 24 9.66 -0.22 11.87
C THR A 24 8.49 0.33 11.07
N GLY A 25 7.33 0.56 11.71
CA GLY A 25 6.16 1.16 11.06
C GLY A 25 6.45 2.58 10.57
N LEU A 26 7.12 3.39 11.40
CA LEU A 26 7.56 4.74 11.05
C LEU A 26 8.56 4.72 9.90
N LEU A 27 9.54 3.82 9.91
CA LEU A 27 10.55 3.71 8.86
C LEU A 27 9.91 3.32 7.53
N VAL A 28 9.00 2.33 7.52
CA VAL A 28 8.23 1.96 6.34
C VAL A 28 7.34 3.12 5.87
N PHE A 29 6.68 3.83 6.78
CA PHE A 29 5.85 4.99 6.45
C PHE A 29 6.65 6.14 5.83
N THR A 30 7.83 6.44 6.39
CA THR A 30 8.73 7.48 5.86
C THR A 30 9.26 7.09 4.48
N LEU A 31 9.67 5.83 4.28
CA LEU A 31 10.09 5.33 2.97
C LEU A 31 8.95 5.39 1.95
N ALA A 32 7.74 4.97 2.33
CA ALA A 32 6.56 5.04 1.47
C ALA A 32 6.20 6.50 1.10
N SER A 33 6.29 7.43 2.05
CA SER A 33 6.06 8.86 1.82
C SER A 33 7.10 9.46 0.86
N LEU A 34 8.36 9.06 1.02
CA LEU A 34 9.45 9.48 0.12
C LEU A 34 9.24 8.95 -1.29
N LEU A 35 8.87 7.67 -1.42
CA LEU A 35 8.48 7.07 -2.71
C LEU A 35 7.31 7.82 -3.35
N CYS A 36 6.32 8.24 -2.57
CA CYS A 36 5.17 9.00 -3.06
C CYS A 36 5.57 10.40 -3.54
N SER A 37 6.49 11.07 -2.84
CA SER A 37 7.05 12.36 -3.26
C SER A 37 7.80 12.25 -4.59
N VAL A 38 8.66 11.23 -4.73
CA VAL A 38 9.40 10.94 -5.98
C VAL A 38 8.43 10.59 -7.11
N ALA A 39 7.35 9.85 -6.82
CA ALA A 39 6.30 9.57 -7.80
C ALA A 39 5.62 10.84 -8.30
N GLY A 40 5.44 11.87 -7.46
CA GLY A 40 4.92 13.17 -7.88
C GLY A 40 5.84 13.90 -8.87
N GLU A 41 7.16 13.86 -8.65
CA GLU A 41 8.14 14.39 -9.61
C GLU A 41 8.18 13.56 -10.90
N PHE A 42 8.05 12.24 -10.80
CA PHE A 42 7.93 11.34 -11.95
C PHE A 42 6.68 11.63 -12.78
N VAL A 43 5.54 11.93 -12.14
CA VAL A 43 4.29 12.32 -12.82
C VAL A 43 4.46 13.66 -13.53
N ARG A 44 5.17 14.63 -12.92
CA ARG A 44 5.51 15.90 -13.56
C ARG A 44 6.40 15.71 -14.79
N ALA A 45 7.38 14.81 -14.71
CA ALA A 45 8.37 14.60 -15.77
C ALA A 45 7.86 13.71 -16.92
N PHE A 46 7.19 12.60 -16.62
CA PHE A 46 6.79 11.59 -17.61
C PHE A 46 5.28 11.58 -17.91
N GLY A 47 4.47 12.22 -17.07
CA GLY A 47 3.02 12.29 -17.22
C GLY A 47 2.28 11.15 -16.50
N ARG A 48 1.05 11.46 -16.06
CA ARG A 48 0.18 10.60 -15.24
C ARG A 48 -0.06 9.18 -15.78
N ARG A 49 -0.08 9.02 -17.10
CA ARG A 49 -0.28 7.73 -17.80
C ARG A 49 0.76 6.67 -17.40
N TRP A 50 2.01 7.07 -17.18
CA TRP A 50 3.07 6.14 -16.76
C TRP A 50 2.94 5.72 -15.29
N LEU A 51 2.40 6.58 -14.43
CA LEU A 51 2.13 6.22 -13.04
C LEU A 51 1.03 5.15 -12.95
N ILE A 52 -0.09 5.37 -13.64
CA ILE A 52 -1.22 4.43 -13.66
C ILE A 52 -0.79 3.11 -14.31
N GLY A 53 -0.08 3.19 -15.45
CA GLY A 53 0.47 2.01 -16.12
C GLY A 53 1.45 1.24 -15.23
N GLY A 54 2.36 1.94 -14.54
CA GLY A 54 3.32 1.33 -13.62
C GLY A 54 2.66 0.63 -12.42
N ALA A 55 1.65 1.24 -11.80
CA ALA A 55 0.91 0.63 -10.70
C ALA A 55 0.13 -0.62 -11.16
N LEU A 56 -0.49 -0.56 -12.34
CA LEU A 56 -1.22 -1.69 -12.91
C LEU A 56 -0.28 -2.84 -13.29
N MET A 57 0.89 -2.53 -13.87
CA MET A 57 1.92 -3.52 -14.14
C MET A 57 2.39 -4.19 -12.86
N LEU A 58 2.63 -3.44 -11.78
CA LEU A 58 3.01 -3.99 -10.48
C LEU A 58 1.95 -4.99 -9.94
N TYR A 59 0.67 -4.71 -10.15
CA TYR A 59 -0.45 -5.61 -9.85
C TYR A 59 -0.36 -6.91 -10.66
N VAL A 60 -0.19 -6.79 -11.98
CA VAL A 60 -0.07 -7.94 -12.90
C VAL A 60 1.12 -8.81 -12.50
N THR A 61 2.28 -8.22 -12.21
CA THR A 61 3.47 -8.99 -11.80
C THR A 61 3.27 -9.66 -10.45
N GLY A 62 2.68 -8.95 -9.46
CA GLY A 62 2.43 -9.50 -8.13
C GLY A 62 1.46 -10.68 -8.14
N PHE A 63 0.32 -10.54 -8.81
CA PHE A 63 -0.63 -11.65 -8.96
C PHE A 63 -0.08 -12.77 -9.86
N GLY A 64 0.63 -12.44 -10.94
CA GLY A 64 1.27 -13.41 -11.82
C GLY A 64 2.31 -14.28 -11.09
N LEU A 65 3.11 -13.67 -10.21
CA LEU A 65 4.09 -14.40 -9.41
C LEU A 65 3.43 -15.34 -8.39
N LEU A 66 2.31 -14.90 -7.81
CA LEU A 66 1.47 -15.74 -6.93
C LEU A 66 0.88 -16.95 -7.67
N LEU A 67 0.49 -16.78 -8.93
CA LEU A 67 -0.03 -17.86 -9.79
C LEU A 67 1.07 -18.85 -10.22
N MET A 68 2.33 -18.42 -10.26
CA MET A 68 3.49 -19.28 -10.57
C MET A 68 3.98 -20.10 -9.37
N GLY A 69 3.59 -19.74 -8.14
CA GLY A 69 3.83 -20.55 -6.96
C GLY A 69 2.98 -21.83 -7.03
N GLY A 70 3.55 -22.91 -7.57
CA GLY A 70 2.92 -24.24 -7.59
C GLY A 70 2.61 -24.80 -6.20
N THR A 71 2.19 -26.06 -6.11
CA THR A 71 1.80 -26.72 -4.85
C THR A 71 2.94 -26.96 -3.87
N THR A 72 4.18 -26.59 -4.22
CA THR A 72 5.37 -26.67 -3.36
C THR A 72 5.55 -25.36 -2.58
N PRO A 73 5.76 -25.41 -1.25
CA PRO A 73 5.78 -24.23 -0.40
C PRO A 73 7.12 -23.47 -0.54
N ASP A 74 7.31 -22.77 -1.65
CA ASP A 74 8.38 -21.81 -1.80
C ASP A 74 7.94 -20.48 -1.18
N TYR A 75 8.28 -20.30 0.10
CA TYR A 75 7.91 -19.10 0.87
C TYR A 75 8.35 -17.79 0.18
N ALA A 76 9.44 -17.81 -0.59
CA ALA A 76 9.90 -16.66 -1.37
C ALA A 76 8.87 -16.23 -2.43
N LEU A 77 8.21 -17.16 -3.11
CA LEU A 77 7.18 -16.89 -4.14
C LEU A 77 5.86 -16.38 -3.54
N ILE A 78 5.66 -16.51 -2.22
CA ILE A 78 4.49 -15.98 -1.50
C ILE A 78 4.80 -14.63 -0.85
N VAL A 79 5.99 -14.49 -0.27
CA VAL A 79 6.40 -13.29 0.48
C VAL A 79 6.77 -12.13 -0.44
N VAL A 80 7.39 -12.37 -1.60
CA VAL A 80 7.77 -11.31 -2.56
C VAL A 80 6.59 -10.62 -3.23
N PRO A 81 5.51 -11.31 -3.68
CA PRO A 81 4.39 -10.62 -4.31
C PRO A 81 3.52 -9.81 -3.35
N MET A 82 3.49 -10.12 -2.05
CA MET A 82 2.70 -9.38 -1.06
C MET A 82 3.09 -7.88 -0.96
N PRO A 83 4.39 -7.51 -0.82
CA PRO A 83 4.85 -6.13 -0.93
C PRO A 83 4.56 -5.49 -2.28
N LEU A 84 4.68 -6.23 -3.39
CA LEU A 84 4.37 -5.71 -4.73
C LEU A 84 2.90 -5.34 -4.85
N ILE A 85 1.99 -6.25 -4.46
CA ILE A 85 0.54 -6.00 -4.44
C ILE A 85 0.19 -4.87 -3.47
N GLY A 86 0.82 -4.85 -2.28
CA GLY A 86 0.62 -3.80 -1.28
C GLY A 86 1.04 -2.41 -1.76
N LEU A 87 2.21 -2.31 -2.40
CA LEU A 87 2.67 -1.06 -3.02
C LEU A 87 1.74 -0.62 -4.15
N ALA A 88 1.30 -1.56 -5.00
CA ALA A 88 0.38 -1.27 -6.08
C ALA A 88 -0.97 -0.76 -5.55
N ALA A 89 -1.52 -1.41 -4.54
CA ALA A 89 -2.75 -0.99 -3.86
C ALA A 89 -2.62 0.39 -3.20
N GLY A 90 -1.46 0.67 -2.58
CA GLY A 90 -1.14 1.97 -1.99
C GLY A 90 -1.10 3.12 -3.02
N LEU A 91 -0.68 2.83 -4.25
CA LEU A 91 -0.62 3.80 -5.36
C LEU A 91 -1.95 4.00 -6.08
N ILE A 92 -2.83 2.99 -6.11
CA ILE A 92 -4.14 3.08 -6.79
C ILE A 92 -5.03 4.15 -6.16
N THR A 93 -5.04 4.25 -4.83
CA THR A 93 -5.86 5.19 -4.08
C THR A 93 -5.61 6.66 -4.49
N PRO A 94 -4.37 7.18 -4.47
CA PRO A 94 -4.07 8.52 -4.97
C PRO A 94 -4.18 8.61 -6.49
N ALA A 95 -3.85 7.57 -7.26
CA ALA A 95 -3.97 7.59 -8.72
C ALA A 95 -5.42 7.76 -9.20
N ALA A 96 -6.36 7.04 -8.59
CA ALA A 96 -7.80 7.18 -8.83
C ALA A 96 -8.30 8.57 -8.43
N THR A 97 -7.83 9.08 -7.29
CA THR A 97 -8.16 10.44 -6.81
C THR A 97 -7.70 11.49 -7.82
N VAL A 98 -6.44 11.43 -8.27
CA VAL A 98 -5.89 12.37 -9.26
C VAL A 98 -6.62 12.22 -10.60
N ALA A 99 -6.91 11.01 -11.06
CA ALA A 99 -7.65 10.80 -12.30
C ALA A 99 -9.04 11.44 -12.24
N LEU A 100 -9.76 11.24 -11.13
CA LEU A 100 -11.09 11.82 -10.90
C LEU A 100 -11.04 13.36 -10.87
N MET A 101 -10.12 13.93 -10.07
CA MET A 101 -9.98 15.39 -9.95
C MET A 101 -9.57 16.08 -11.25
N ASN A 102 -9.00 15.34 -12.20
CA ASN A 102 -8.68 15.86 -13.53
C ASN A 102 -9.79 15.63 -14.56
N ALA A 103 -10.72 14.70 -14.30
CA ALA A 103 -11.86 14.44 -15.16
C ALA A 103 -13.04 15.38 -14.88
N VAL A 104 -13.07 15.98 -13.69
CA VAL A 104 -14.15 16.84 -13.21
C VAL A 104 -13.70 18.30 -13.23
N PRO A 105 -14.50 19.25 -13.75
CA PRO A 105 -14.16 20.66 -13.73
C PRO A 105 -13.99 21.18 -12.28
N PRO A 106 -13.12 22.19 -12.07
CA PRO A 106 -12.74 22.64 -10.73
C PRO A 106 -13.93 23.13 -9.90
N GLU A 107 -15.00 23.64 -10.50
CA GLU A 107 -16.22 24.03 -9.76
C GLU A 107 -16.93 22.82 -9.13
N GLN A 108 -16.72 21.61 -9.66
CA GLN A 108 -17.36 20.36 -9.23
C GLN A 108 -16.42 19.44 -8.43
N ALA A 109 -15.18 19.86 -8.15
CA ALA A 109 -14.19 19.07 -7.41
C ALA A 109 -14.68 18.66 -6.00
N GLY A 110 -15.50 19.49 -5.36
CA GLY A 110 -16.14 19.19 -4.08
C GLY A 110 -17.12 18.00 -4.17
N ILE A 111 -17.92 17.94 -5.24
CA ILE A 111 -18.86 16.84 -5.50
C ILE A 111 -18.09 15.54 -5.77
N ALA A 112 -17.05 15.62 -6.60
CA ALA A 112 -16.18 14.48 -6.90
C ALA A 112 -15.50 13.92 -5.65
N THR A 113 -15.03 14.79 -4.76
CA THR A 113 -14.40 14.39 -3.49
C THR A 113 -15.43 13.75 -2.56
N GLY A 114 -16.65 14.28 -2.51
CA GLY A 114 -17.76 13.69 -1.75
C GLY A 114 -18.09 12.27 -2.18
N ILE A 115 -18.21 12.03 -3.49
CA ILE A 115 -18.44 10.69 -4.06
C ILE A 115 -17.28 9.74 -3.76
N LEU A 116 -16.04 10.22 -3.85
CA LEU A 116 -14.86 9.41 -3.57
C LEU A 116 -14.80 8.94 -2.11
N ASN A 117 -15.23 9.77 -1.17
CA ASN A 117 -15.25 9.41 0.25
C ASN A 117 -16.40 8.45 0.59
N THR A 118 -17.54 8.51 -0.12
CA THR A 118 -18.62 7.53 0.09
C THR A 118 -18.36 6.18 -0.58
N ALA A 119 -17.50 6.14 -1.61
CA ALA A 119 -17.10 4.91 -2.30
C ALA A 119 -15.96 4.15 -1.63
N ARG A 120 -15.26 4.75 -0.65
CA ARG A 120 -14.22 4.11 0.17
C ARG A 120 -14.82 3.43 1.39
#